data_AF-M4MBV3-F1
#
_entry.id   AF-M4MBV3-F1
#
_cell.length_a   1.000
_cell.length_b   1.000
_cell.length_c   1.000
_cell.angle_alpha   90.00
_cell.angle_beta   90.00
_cell.angle_gamma   90.00
#
_symmetry.space_group_name_H-M   'P 1'
#
loop_
_entity.id
_entity.type
_entity.pdbx_description
1 polymer ?
#
loop_
_entity_poly.entity_id
_entity_poly.type
_entity_poly.pdbx_seq_one_letter_code
_entity_poly.pdbx_strand_id
1 'polypeptide(L)'
;MTVEHVREICDIADKYCGGYVRFTTRNNIEFLVDSLEKVEELKKDLMSRKHVSGSYKFPIGGTGAGVTNIVHTQGYIHCHTPATDASSMVKAVADALFDYFTGMELPAKVRVSMACCLNMHGAA
;
A
#
# COMPACT_ATOMS: atom_id res chain seq x y z
N MET A 1 3.49 0.56 -9.87
CA MET A 1 3.46 2.02 -9.64
C MET A 1 4.05 2.71 -10.86
N THR A 2 3.36 3.68 -11.45
CA THR A 2 3.86 4.46 -12.59
C THR A 2 4.50 5.76 -12.12
N VAL A 3 5.27 6.42 -13.01
CA VAL A 3 5.85 7.74 -12.73
C VAL A 3 4.77 8.78 -12.41
N GLU A 4 3.61 8.71 -13.07
CA GLU A 4 2.47 9.59 -12.78
C GLU A 4 1.97 9.43 -11.35
N HIS A 5 1.90 8.20 -10.84
CA HIS A 5 1.50 7.96 -9.46
C HIS A 5 2.55 8.49 -8.46
N VAL A 6 3.84 8.37 -8.79
CA VAL A 6 4.91 8.96 -7.96
C VAL A 6 4.80 10.48 -7.93
N ARG A 7 4.54 11.13 -9.07
CA ARG A 7 4.32 12.59 -9.12
C ARG A 7 3.10 12.99 -8.29
N GLU A 8 2.00 12.24 -8.37
CA GLU A 8 0.83 12.50 -7.53
C GLU A 8 1.12 12.36 -6.02
N ILE A 9 2.00 11.42 -5.62
CA ILE A 9 2.49 11.33 -4.24
C ILE A 9 3.27 12.59 -3.85
N CYS A 10 4.17 13.06 -4.73
CA CYS A 10 4.93 14.29 -4.51
C CYS A 10 4.02 15.51 -4.41
N ASP A 11 3.01 15.65 -5.27
CA ASP A 11 2.05 16.76 -5.22
C ASP A 11 1.30 16.83 -3.88
N ILE A 12 0.94 15.67 -3.32
CA ILE A 12 0.32 15.57 -1.99
C ILE A 12 1.32 15.96 -0.90
N ALA A 13 2.57 15.47 -1.00
CA ALA A 13 3.62 15.80 -0.04
C ALA A 13 3.93 17.31 -0.03
N ASP A 14 4.02 17.95 -1.19
CA ASP A 14 4.24 19.39 -1.32
C ASP A 14 3.08 20.18 -0.73
N LYS A 15 1.85 19.75 -0.98
CA LYS A 15 0.65 20.44 -0.50
C LYS A 15 0.47 20.38 1.02
N TYR A 16 0.71 19.23 1.65
CA TYR A 16 0.37 19.02 3.07
C TYR A 16 1.58 18.82 3.99
N CYS A 17 2.68 18.29 3.46
CA CYS A 17 3.79 17.73 4.26
C CYS A 17 5.11 18.47 4.03
N GLY A 18 5.10 19.67 3.42
CA GLY A 18 6.30 20.44 3.13
C GLY A 18 7.27 19.74 2.16
N GLY A 19 6.75 18.89 1.28
CA GLY A 19 7.53 18.10 0.31
C GLY A 19 8.12 16.80 0.85
N TYR A 20 7.83 16.45 2.11
CA TYR A 20 8.34 15.22 2.73
C TYR A 20 7.33 14.07 2.63
N VAL A 21 7.82 12.91 2.21
CA VAL A 21 7.09 11.64 2.20
C VAL A 21 8.07 10.50 2.47
N ARG A 22 7.60 9.43 3.10
CA ARG A 22 8.41 8.22 3.30
C ARG A 22 7.66 6.97 2.90
N PHE A 23 8.42 5.92 2.63
CA PHE A 23 7.90 4.57 2.42
C PHE A 23 8.26 3.67 3.61
N THR A 24 7.36 2.78 3.96
CA THR A 24 7.59 1.79 5.04
C THR A 24 8.34 0.57 4.51
N THR A 25 8.83 -0.28 5.41
CA THR A 25 9.45 -1.57 5.07
C THR A 25 8.48 -2.57 4.41
N ARG A 26 7.19 -2.24 4.33
CA ARG A 26 6.17 -3.03 3.62
C ARG A 26 5.53 -2.27 2.46
N ASN A 27 6.26 -1.30 1.91
CA ASN A 27 5.89 -0.54 0.72
C ASN A 27 4.60 0.28 0.85
N ASN A 28 4.18 0.62 2.08
CA ASN A 28 3.15 1.64 2.29
C ASN A 28 3.76 3.03 2.22
N ILE A 29 2.92 4.02 1.90
CA ILE A 29 3.28 5.44 1.87
C ILE A 29 2.84 6.06 3.19
N GLU A 30 3.70 6.89 3.78
CA GLU A 30 3.37 7.69 4.95
C GLU A 30 3.63 9.18 4.68
N PHE A 31 2.61 9.96 4.96
CA PHE A 31 2.61 11.42 4.95
C PHE A 31 2.63 11.92 6.40
N LEU A 32 3.50 12.88 6.70
CA LEU A 32 3.73 13.37 8.06
C LEU A 32 3.36 14.85 8.12
N VAL A 33 2.52 15.20 9.09
CA VAL A 33 2.08 16.57 9.35
C VAL A 33 2.21 16.88 10.84
N ASP A 34 2.25 18.16 11.18
CA ASP A 34 2.54 18.70 12.51
C ASP A 34 1.29 19.07 13.33
N SER A 35 0.07 18.98 12.76
CA SER A 35 -1.18 19.29 13.45
C SER A 35 -2.32 18.35 13.09
N LEU A 36 -3.26 18.15 14.01
CA LEU A 36 -4.44 17.29 13.82
C LEU A 36 -5.37 17.84 12.74
N GLU A 37 -5.49 19.17 12.62
CA GLU A 37 -6.31 19.81 11.59
C GLU A 37 -5.82 19.45 10.18
N LYS A 38 -4.49 19.50 9.95
CA LYS A 38 -3.87 19.08 8.68
C LYS A 38 -4.08 17.59 8.41
N VAL A 39 -4.08 16.75 9.45
CA VAL A 39 -4.38 15.30 9.30
C VAL A 39 -5.77 15.10 8.72
N GLU A 40 -6.78 15.79 9.25
CA GLU A 40 -8.16 15.61 8.81
C GLU A 40 -8.39 16.12 7.37
N GLU A 41 -7.74 17.21 6.98
CA GLU A 41 -7.74 17.67 5.58
C GLU A 41 -7.06 16.67 4.64
N LEU A 42 -5.88 16.18 5.03
CA LEU A 42 -5.13 15.19 4.27
C LEU A 42 -5.93 13.89 4.10
N LYS A 43 -6.55 13.37 5.16
CA LYS A 43 -7.38 12.16 5.10
C LYS A 43 -8.51 12.30 4.08
N LYS A 44 -9.18 13.45 4.05
CA LYS A 44 -10.27 13.72 3.10
C LYS A 44 -9.77 13.73 1.66
N ASP A 45 -8.63 14.38 1.39
CA ASP A 45 -8.05 14.41 0.05
C ASP A 45 -7.63 12.99 -0.41
N LEU A 46 -6.92 12.24 0.44
CA LEU A 46 -6.50 10.87 0.13
C LEU A 46 -7.68 9.95 -0.18
N MET A 47 -8.76 10.01 0.60
CA MET A 47 -9.95 9.18 0.40
C MET A 47 -10.77 9.56 -0.84
N SER A 48 -10.66 10.81 -1.31
CA SER A 48 -11.32 11.27 -2.54
C SER A 48 -10.67 10.71 -3.82
N ARG A 49 -9.41 10.27 -3.73
CA ARG A 49 -8.61 9.87 -4.89
C ARG A 49 -8.83 8.42 -5.26
N LYS A 50 -9.47 8.21 -6.42
CA LYS A 50 -9.73 6.89 -7.01
C LYS A 50 -9.16 6.79 -8.42
N HIS A 51 -8.83 5.58 -8.84
CA HIS A 51 -8.62 5.27 -10.25
C HIS A 51 -9.95 5.31 -10.99
N VAL A 52 -9.92 5.48 -12.31
CA VAL A 52 -11.12 5.47 -13.17
C VAL A 52 -11.93 4.18 -13.01
N SER A 53 -11.25 3.06 -12.72
CA SER A 53 -11.84 1.76 -12.44
C SER A 53 -12.40 1.57 -11.02
N GLY A 54 -12.38 2.62 -10.19
CA GLY A 54 -13.03 2.65 -8.87
C GLY A 54 -12.16 2.26 -7.67
N SER A 55 -10.95 1.73 -7.87
CA SER A 55 -10.03 1.42 -6.75
C SER A 55 -9.48 2.70 -6.11
N TYR A 56 -9.28 2.68 -4.79
CA TYR A 56 -8.60 3.75 -4.08
C TYR A 56 -7.14 3.88 -4.54
N LYS A 57 -6.69 5.10 -4.78
CA LYS A 57 -5.27 5.38 -5.05
C LYS A 57 -4.44 5.34 -3.77
N PHE A 58 -5.01 5.85 -2.68
CA PHE A 58 -4.35 5.99 -1.38
C PHE A 58 -5.26 5.53 -0.23
N PRO A 59 -5.61 4.23 -0.15
CA PRO A 59 -6.41 3.73 0.96
C PRO A 59 -5.66 3.92 2.28
N ILE A 60 -6.35 4.45 3.28
CA ILE A 60 -5.77 4.74 4.60
C ILE A 60 -5.95 3.51 5.49
N GLY A 61 -4.84 2.97 6.03
CA GLY A 61 -4.89 1.75 6.85
C GLY A 61 -3.52 1.13 7.13
N GLY A 62 -3.52 -0.15 7.53
CA GLY A 62 -2.33 -0.96 7.76
C GLY A 62 -1.62 -0.72 9.10
N THR A 63 -2.30 -0.04 10.03
CA THR A 63 -1.83 0.26 11.40
C THR A 63 -2.37 -0.75 12.42
N GLY A 64 -1.67 -0.86 13.55
CA GLY A 64 -2.00 -1.76 14.66
C GLY A 64 -2.42 -3.20 14.29
N ALA A 65 -3.47 -3.71 14.95
CA ALA A 65 -3.89 -5.10 14.92
C ALA A 65 -4.86 -5.40 13.77
N GLY A 66 -4.38 -5.22 12.54
CA GLY A 66 -5.08 -5.56 11.31
C GLY A 66 -4.15 -6.28 10.33
N VAL A 67 -4.52 -6.26 9.05
CA VAL A 67 -3.65 -6.71 7.95
C VAL A 67 -2.94 -5.49 7.38
N THR A 68 -1.61 -5.59 7.22
CA THR A 68 -0.85 -4.58 6.48
C THR A 68 -0.49 -5.11 5.10
N ASN A 69 0.10 -4.27 4.26
CA ASN A 69 0.38 -4.58 2.86
C ASN A 69 1.24 -5.85 2.69
N ILE A 70 1.12 -6.49 1.53
CA ILE A 70 1.72 -7.78 1.21
C ILE A 70 3.09 -7.54 0.56
N VAL A 71 4.15 -7.98 1.24
CA VAL A 71 5.49 -8.02 0.64
C VAL A 71 5.47 -9.09 -0.45
N HIS A 72 5.83 -8.71 -1.67
CA HIS A 72 5.74 -9.60 -2.82
C HIS A 72 6.89 -9.43 -3.80
N THR A 73 6.93 -10.33 -4.77
CA THR A 73 8.04 -10.48 -5.73
C THR A 73 7.63 -10.03 -7.13
N GLN A 74 8.50 -10.27 -8.11
CA GLN A 74 8.31 -9.83 -9.50
C GLN A 74 7.17 -10.55 -10.23
N GLY A 75 6.97 -11.86 -10.01
CA GLY A 75 5.98 -12.64 -10.78
C GLY A 75 6.25 -12.64 -12.30
N TYR A 76 5.18 -12.66 -13.09
CA TYR A 76 5.25 -12.66 -14.55
C TYR A 76 5.63 -11.31 -15.15
N ILE A 77 5.69 -10.25 -14.35
CA ILE A 77 6.03 -8.90 -14.83
C ILE A 77 7.49 -8.82 -15.29
N HIS A 78 8.40 -9.56 -14.65
CA HIS A 78 9.83 -9.39 -14.92
C HIS A 78 10.70 -10.62 -14.65
N CYS A 79 10.23 -11.60 -13.85
CA CYS A 79 11.06 -12.76 -13.53
C CYS A 79 11.05 -13.76 -14.70
N HIS A 80 12.17 -14.44 -14.95
CA HIS A 80 12.27 -15.53 -15.93
C HIS A 80 12.13 -16.93 -15.30
N THR A 81 12.12 -17.04 -13.96
CA THR A 81 11.87 -18.29 -13.22
C THR A 81 10.58 -18.32 -12.37
N PRO A 82 9.49 -17.59 -12.70
CA PRO A 82 8.29 -17.62 -11.88
C PRO A 82 7.51 -18.92 -12.11
N ALA A 83 6.95 -19.47 -11.04
CA ALA A 83 5.94 -20.53 -11.08
C ALA A 83 4.51 -19.98 -11.02
N THR A 84 4.35 -18.72 -10.61
CA THR A 84 3.06 -18.01 -10.56
C THR A 84 3.28 -16.50 -10.61
N ASP A 85 2.22 -15.73 -10.87
CA ASP A 85 2.28 -14.27 -10.84
C ASP A 85 2.20 -13.72 -9.40
N ALA A 86 2.81 -12.56 -9.17
CA ALA A 86 2.83 -11.91 -7.87
C ALA A 86 1.79 -10.80 -7.75
N SER A 87 1.76 -9.84 -8.70
CA SER A 87 0.93 -8.65 -8.55
C SER A 87 -0.57 -8.96 -8.65
N SER A 88 -1.00 -9.87 -9.53
CA SER A 88 -2.40 -10.29 -9.60
C SER A 88 -2.86 -11.03 -8.34
N MET A 89 -2.03 -11.94 -7.81
CA MET A 89 -2.31 -12.67 -6.57
C MET A 89 -2.42 -11.72 -5.38
N VAL A 90 -1.48 -10.78 -5.26
CA VAL A 90 -1.51 -9.75 -4.21
C VAL A 90 -2.75 -8.89 -4.31
N LYS A 91 -3.13 -8.46 -5.51
CA LYS A 91 -4.35 -7.66 -5.73
C LYS A 91 -5.60 -8.43 -5.30
N ALA A 92 -5.76 -9.68 -5.74
CA ALA A 92 -6.91 -10.51 -5.39
C ALA A 92 -7.03 -10.73 -3.87
N VAL A 93 -5.91 -11.03 -3.20
CA VAL A 93 -5.90 -11.23 -1.74
C VAL A 93 -6.12 -9.90 -0.99
N ALA A 94 -5.53 -8.80 -1.45
CA ALA A 94 -5.72 -7.49 -0.83
C ALA A 94 -7.17 -7.00 -0.92
N ASP A 95 -7.88 -7.32 -2.00
CA ASP A 95 -9.30 -7.01 -2.14
C ASP A 95 -10.16 -7.81 -1.15
N ALA A 96 -9.88 -9.10 -0.98
CA ALA A 96 -10.58 -9.94 -0.01
C ALA A 96 -10.30 -9.56 1.45
N LEU A 97 -9.14 -8.93 1.72
CA LEU A 97 -8.71 -8.54 3.07
C LEU A 97 -8.81 -7.01 3.31
N PHE A 98 -9.50 -6.27 2.44
CA PHE A 98 -9.50 -4.81 2.49
C PHE A 98 -10.08 -4.26 3.80
N ASP A 99 -11.12 -4.88 4.34
CA ASP A 99 -11.73 -4.47 5.62
C ASP A 99 -10.75 -4.64 6.80
N TYR A 100 -9.91 -5.67 6.78
CA TYR A 100 -8.85 -5.85 7.78
C TYR A 100 -7.67 -4.90 7.58
N PHE A 101 -7.52 -4.30 6.40
CA PHE A 101 -6.52 -3.28 6.16
C PHE A 101 -6.94 -1.92 6.75
N THR A 102 -8.22 -1.56 6.64
CA THR A 102 -8.75 -0.30 7.17
C THR A 102 -9.09 -0.39 8.66
N GLY A 103 -9.40 -1.59 9.17
CA GLY A 103 -9.71 -1.86 10.57
C GLY A 103 -8.52 -2.31 11.45
N MET A 104 -8.81 -2.54 12.73
CA MET A 104 -7.86 -3.01 13.75
C MET A 104 -8.51 -4.04 14.69
N GLU A 105 -9.24 -5.00 14.11
CA GLU A 105 -10.11 -5.94 14.84
C GLU A 105 -9.44 -7.31 15.12
N LEU A 106 -8.24 -7.54 14.58
CA LEU A 106 -7.55 -8.80 14.78
C LEU A 106 -6.85 -8.84 16.15
N PRO A 107 -6.62 -10.04 16.74
CA PRO A 107 -5.90 -10.14 18.02
C PRO A 107 -4.45 -9.62 17.97
N ALA A 108 -3.83 -9.65 16.78
CA ALA A 108 -2.48 -9.18 16.54
C ALA A 108 -2.30 -8.77 15.07
N LYS A 109 -1.18 -8.09 14.77
CA LYS A 109 -0.85 -7.69 13.40
C LYS A 109 -0.56 -8.90 12.52
N VAL A 110 -1.35 -9.09 11.48
CA VAL A 110 -1.16 -10.18 10.51
C VAL A 110 -0.29 -9.69 9.35
N ARG A 111 0.71 -10.48 8.98
CA ARG A 111 1.63 -10.22 7.87
C ARG A 111 1.50 -11.33 6.85
N VAL A 112 1.07 -10.96 5.65
CA VAL A 112 1.01 -11.86 4.48
C VAL A 112 2.18 -11.53 3.57
N SER A 113 2.84 -12.54 3.00
CA SER A 113 3.91 -12.37 2.03
C SER A 113 3.69 -13.31 0.84
N MET A 114 4.21 -12.96 -0.33
CA MET A 114 4.02 -13.74 -1.55
C MET A 114 5.33 -13.83 -2.37
N ALA A 115 5.78 -15.06 -2.62
CA ALA A 115 6.88 -15.33 -3.52
C ALA A 115 6.40 -16.07 -4.78
N CYS A 116 6.91 -15.67 -5.94
CA CYS A 116 6.54 -16.24 -7.24
C CYS A 116 7.23 -17.59 -7.53
N CYS A 117 8.23 -17.99 -6.73
CA CYS A 117 8.94 -19.26 -6.83
C CYS A 117 9.62 -19.62 -5.50
N LEU A 118 10.19 -20.82 -5.43
CA LEU A 118 10.87 -21.37 -4.24
C LEU A 118 12.17 -20.65 -3.86
N ASN A 119 12.68 -19.74 -4.70
CA ASN A 119 13.80 -18.87 -4.29
C ASN A 119 13.38 -17.90 -3.17
N MET A 120 12.07 -17.74 -2.93
CA MET A 120 11.51 -17.04 -1.77
C MET A 120 12.12 -15.65 -1.54
N HIS A 121 12.34 -14.89 -2.62
CA HIS A 121 12.75 -13.50 -2.50
C HIS A 121 11.75 -12.72 -1.65
N GLY A 122 12.22 -11.95 -0.67
CA GLY A 122 11.38 -11.16 0.22
C GLY A 122 11.27 -11.76 1.62
N ALA A 123 10.04 -11.93 2.11
CA ALA A 123 9.73 -12.39 3.47
C ALA A 123 8.67 -13.49 3.47
N ALA A 124 8.74 -14.38 2.47
CA ALA A 124 7.89 -15.56 2.35
C ALA A 124 8.42 -16.69 3.22
#